data_AF-A0A345GZ61-F1
#
_entry.id   AF-A0A345GZ61-F1
#
_cell.length_a   1.000
_cell.length_b   1.000
_cell.length_c   1.000
_cell.angle_alpha   90.00
_cell.angle_beta   90.00
_cell.angle_gamma   90.00
#
_symmetry.space_group_name_H-M   'P 1'
#
loop_
_entity.id
_entity.type
_entity.pdbx_description
1 polymer ?
#
loop_
_entity_poly.entity_id
_entity_poly.type
_entity_poly.pdbx_seq_one_letter_code
_entity_poly.pdbx_strand_id
1 'polypeptide(L)' 'MQEPTLDQIIDARARCAKAIARYGEQYLPIFERLDNEIAKRVKQQSLLNKAIEIGTQNGTQNGTHLTDIFMKTI' A
#
# COMPACT_ATOMS: atom_id res chain seq x y z
N MET A 1 6.97 -5.49 17.10
CA MET A 1 7.48 -5.70 15.73
C MET A 1 6.91 -4.60 14.85
N GLN A 2 7.72 -4.00 13.99
CA GLN A 2 7.27 -2.96 13.05
C GLN A 2 6.53 -3.63 11.87
N GLU A 3 5.44 -3.02 11.39
CA GLU A 3 4.77 -3.53 10.20
C GLU A 3 5.66 -3.35 8.96
N PRO A 4 5.66 -4.31 8.02
CA PRO A 4 6.44 -4.20 6.80
C PRO A 4 5.88 -3.10 5.90
N THR A 5 6.76 -2.39 5.19
CA THR A 5 6.38 -1.40 4.18
C THR A 5 5.83 -2.08 2.92
N LEU A 6 5.11 -1.34 2.06
CA LEU A 6 4.58 -1.89 0.80
C LEU A 6 5.71 -2.47 -0.07
N ASP A 7 6.83 -1.76 -0.19
CA ASP A 7 7.99 -2.22 -0.95
C ASP A 7 8.56 -3.53 -0.40
N GLN A 8 8.64 -3.67 0.92
CA GLN A 8 9.08 -4.90 1.56
C GLN A 8 8.17 -6.09 1.24
N ILE A 9 6.86 -5.86 1.13
CA ILE A 9 5.87 -6.90 0.76
C ILE A 9 6.00 -7.26 -0.73
N ILE A 10 6.22 -6.28 -1.60
CA ILE A 10 6.48 -6.49 -3.03
C ILE A 10 7.75 -7.33 -3.24
N ASP A 11 8.82 -6.98 -2.52
CA ASP A 11 10.08 -7.74 -2.56
C ASP A 11 9.92 -9.16 -2.00
N ALA A 12 9.12 -9.33 -0.94
CA ALA A 12 8.79 -10.65 -0.41
C ALA A 12 8.03 -11.49 -1.44
N ARG A 13 7.06 -10.90 -2.15
CA ARG A 13 6.30 -11.57 -3.23
C ARG A 13 7.22 -12.00 -4.37
N ALA A 14 8.14 -11.14 -4.79
CA ALA A 14 9.10 -11.46 -5.85
C ALA A 14 10.03 -12.62 -5.45
N ARG A 15 10.49 -12.65 -4.19
CA ARG A 15 11.26 -13.78 -3.64
C ARG A 15 10.43 -15.06 -3.58
N CYS A 16 9.15 -14.95 -3.20
CA CYS A 16 8.22 -16.08 -3.17
C CYS A 16 7.98 -16.65 -4.58
N ALA A 17 7.84 -15.82 -5.60
CA ALA A 17 7.76 -16.28 -7.00
C ALA A 17 8.97 -17.11 -7.42
N LYS A 18 10.18 -16.70 -7.03
CA LYS A 18 11.41 -17.49 -7.27
C LYS A 18 11.37 -18.83 -6.54
N ALA A 19 10.82 -18.87 -5.32
CA ALA A 19 10.64 -20.11 -4.58
C ALA A 19 9.63 -21.04 -5.25
N ILE A 20 8.49 -20.52 -5.74
CA ILE A 20 7.51 -21.29 -6.52
C ILE A 20 8.16 -21.88 -7.77
N ALA A 21 8.94 -21.09 -8.51
CA ALA A 21 9.63 -21.58 -9.71
C ALA A 21 10.59 -22.74 -9.42
N ARG A 22 11.20 -22.78 -8.22
CA ARG A 22 12.16 -23.81 -7.81
C ARG A 22 11.53 -25.02 -7.15
N TYR A 23 10.46 -24.82 -6.40
CA TYR A 23 9.94 -25.84 -5.49
C TYR A 23 8.44 -26.11 -5.64
N GLY A 24 7.79 -25.51 -6.65
CA GLY A 24 6.40 -25.76 -6.99
C GLY A 24 5.38 -25.12 -6.05
N GLU A 25 4.17 -25.67 -6.09
CA GLU A 25 2.94 -25.08 -5.55
C GLU A 25 2.91 -24.91 -4.02
N GLN A 26 3.84 -25.51 -3.27
CA GLN A 26 3.86 -25.40 -1.80
C GLN A 26 3.96 -23.95 -1.29
N TYR A 27 4.49 -23.04 -2.11
CA TYR A 27 4.62 -21.61 -1.79
C TYR A 27 3.49 -20.75 -2.36
N LEU A 28 2.59 -21.33 -3.15
CA LEU A 28 1.47 -20.63 -3.78
C LEU A 28 0.56 -19.93 -2.75
N PRO A 29 0.18 -20.55 -1.60
CA PRO A 29 -0.66 -19.88 -0.62
C PRO A 29 -0.01 -18.62 -0.02
N ILE A 30 1.32 -18.64 0.14
CA ILE A 30 2.07 -17.49 0.66
C ILE A 30 2.11 -16.38 -0.39
N PHE A 31 2.34 -16.75 -1.65
CA PHE A 31 2.33 -15.80 -2.76
C PHE A 31 0.97 -15.11 -2.90
N GLU A 32 -0.14 -15.86 -2.88
CA GLU A 32 -1.49 -15.32 -2.95
C GLU A 32 -1.79 -14.36 -1.79
N ARG A 33 -1.36 -14.70 -0.58
CA ARG A 33 -1.53 -13.82 0.58
C ARG A 33 -0.77 -12.49 0.40
N LEU A 34 0.46 -12.54 -0.12
CA LEU A 34 1.25 -11.34 -0.39
C LEU A 34 0.62 -10.49 -1.50
N ASP A 35 0.13 -11.12 -2.57
CA ASP A 35 -0.54 -10.46 -3.68
C ASP A 35 -1.82 -9.72 -3.22
N ASN A 36 -2.63 -10.39 -2.39
CA ASN A 36 -3.83 -9.80 -1.80
C ASN A 36 -3.53 -8.60 -0.89
N GLU A 37 -2.48 -8.68 -0.07
CA GLU A 37 -2.08 -7.58 0.82
C GLU A 37 -1.59 -6.37 0.01
N ILE A 38 -0.82 -6.60 -1.06
CA ILE A 38 -0.39 -5.54 -1.98
C ILE A 38 -1.61 -4.86 -2.60
N ALA A 39 -2.56 -5.64 -3.15
CA ALA A 39 -3.77 -5.10 -3.77
C ALA A 39 -4.58 -4.25 -2.78
N LYS A 40 -4.71 -4.72 -1.54
CA LYS A 40 -5.41 -3.99 -0.47
C LYS A 40 -4.74 -2.64 -0.16
N ARG A 41 -3.42 -2.63 0.06
CA ARG A 41 -2.68 -1.41 0.40
C ARG A 41 -2.65 -0.40 -0.74
N VAL A 42 -2.48 -0.86 -1.98
CA VAL A 42 -2.56 0.00 -3.18
C VAL A 42 -3.95 0.63 -3.30
N LYS A 43 -5.02 -0.15 -3.07
CA LYS A 43 -6.39 0.37 -3.09
C LYS A 43 -6.61 1.42 -2.01
N GLN A 44 -6.13 1.18 -0.79
CA GLN A 44 -6.22 2.14 0.32
C GLN A 44 -5.48 3.44 -0.01
N GLN A 45 -4.24 3.34 -0.53
CA GLN A 45 -3.47 4.51 -0.94
C GLN A 45 -4.17 5.30 -2.05
N SER A 46 -4.74 4.62 -3.04
CA SER A 46 -5.49 5.27 -4.12
C SER A 46 -6.73 6.02 -3.60
N LEU A 47 -7.48 5.42 -2.67
CA LEU A 47 -8.62 6.06 -2.04
C LEU A 47 -8.21 7.27 -1.20
N LEU A 48 -7.12 7.15 -0.44
CA LEU A 48 -6.57 8.26 0.32
C LEU A 48 -6.16 9.43 -0.59
N ASN A 49 -5.44 9.13 -1.68
CA ASN A 49 -5.04 10.14 -2.65
C ASN A 49 -6.26 10.84 -3.27
N LYS A 50 -7.32 10.10 -3.61
CA LYS A 50 -8.59 10.69 -4.10
C LYS A 50 -9.27 11.56 -3.04
N ALA A 51 -9.29 11.13 -1.78
CA ALA A 51 -9.86 11.93 -0.70
C ALA A 51 -9.08 13.25 -0.50
N ILE A 52 -7.75 13.21 -0.60
CA ILE A 52 -6.89 14.39 -0.57
C ILE A 52 -7.18 15.29 -1.78
N GLU A 53 -7.26 14.72 -2.98
CA GLU A 53 -7.57 15.47 -4.22
C GLU A 53 -8.93 16.18 -4.10
N ILE A 54 -9.97 15.49 -3.65
CA ILE A 54 -11.30 16.07 -3.44
C ILE A 54 -11.25 17.15 -2.35
N GLY A 55 -10.53 16.92 -1.25
CA GLY A 55 -10.37 17.88 -0.16
C GLY A 55 -9.59 19.14 -0.58
N THR A 56 -8.65 19.01 -1.51
CA THR A 56 -7.83 20.11 -2.04
C THR A 56 -8.53 20.87 -3.17
N GLN A 57 -9.20 20.18 -4.10
CA GLN A 57 -9.95 20.80 -5.20
C GLN A 57 -11.21 21.54 -4.73
N ASN A 58 -11.90 21.04 -3.70
CA ASN A 58 -13.05 21.74 -3.09
C ASN A 58 -12.63 22.82 -2.07
N GLY A 59 -11.34 23.06 -1.91
CA GLY A 59 -10.76 23.79 -0.79
C GLY A 59 -10.04 25.08 -1.17
N THR A 60 -10.67 25.99 -1.92
CA THR A 60 -10.21 27.40 -1.97
C THR A 60 -10.37 28.13 -0.62
N GLN A 61 -10.88 27.48 0.43
CA GLN A 61 -10.77 27.93 1.83
C GLN A 61 -10.34 26.86 2.85
N ASN A 62 -10.41 25.55 2.53
CA ASN A 62 -10.10 24.46 3.48
C ASN A 62 -8.92 23.56 3.08
N GLY A 63 -8.41 23.66 1.84
CA GLY A 63 -7.37 22.77 1.31
C GLY A 63 -6.03 22.91 2.02
N THR A 64 -5.71 24.12 2.49
CA THR A 64 -4.44 24.45 3.15
C THR A 64 -4.33 23.91 4.57
N HIS A 65 -5.46 23.72 5.27
CA HIS A 65 -5.46 23.32 6.69
C HIS A 65 -5.31 21.79 6.86
N LEU A 66 -5.84 20.99 5.94
CA LEU A 66 -5.77 19.53 6.00
C LEU A 66 -4.37 18.99 5.69
N THR A 67 -3.65 19.59 4.75
CA THR A 67 -2.26 19.23 4.44
C THR A 67 -1.33 19.49 5.62
N ASP A 68 -1.53 20.61 6.33
CA ASP A 68 -0.69 21.00 7.47
C ASP A 68 -0.94 20.16 8.71
N ILE A 69 -2.18 19.74 8.99
CA ILE A 69 -2.49 18.85 10.13
C ILE A 69 -1.93 17.44 9.86
N PHE A 70 -2.03 16.94 8.63
CA PHE A 70 -1.58 15.59 8.30
C PHE A 70 -0.04 15.48 8.25
N MET A 71 0.66 16.49 7.73
CA MET A 71 2.14 16.56 7.72
C MET A 71 2.75 16.74 9.12
N LYS A 72 1.99 17.23 10.11
CA LYS A 72 2.46 17.40 11.50
C LYS A 72 2.35 16.14 12.37
N THR A 73 1.66 15.11 11.89
CA THR A 73 1.31 13.91 12.68
C THR A 73 2.11 12.66 12.27
N ILE A 74 3.06 12.82 11.32
CA ILE A 74 4.08 11.82 10.96
C ILE A 74 5.41 12.31 11.53
#